data_AF-A0A612H633-F1
#
_entry.id   AF-A0A612H633-F1
#
_cell.length_a   1.000
_cell.length_b   1.000
_cell.length_c   1.000
_cell.angle_alpha   90.00
_cell.angle_beta   90.00
_cell.angle_gamma   90.00
#
_symmetry.space_group_name_H-M   'P 1'
#
loop_
_entity.id
_entity.type
_entity.pdbx_description
1 polymer ?
#
loop_
_entity_poly.entity_id
_entity_poly.type
_entity_poly.pdbx_seq_one_letter_code
_entity_poly.pdbx_strand_id
1 'polypeptide(L)'
;MAIYIKSPPPAPPQIPEIDPLAIAGLFGSLPSGPMEETKNFNTALMGFTRCTYAVPNAPDPKWPWGTIWTISSKGVGPTGKRHIPAVLEPGEVIYQVFYATNNAVYSRGGIWLTGWGGWKARWAES
;
A
#
# COMPACT_ATOMS: atom_id res chain seq x y z
N MET A 1 -34.62 54.78 10.47
CA MET A 1 -34.42 53.33 10.61
C MET A 1 -33.16 52.97 9.84
N ALA A 2 -32.14 52.43 10.50
CA ALA A 2 -30.91 52.00 9.84
C ALA A 2 -31.11 50.58 9.28
N ILE A 3 -31.00 50.43 7.97
CA ILE A 3 -31.02 49.13 7.30
C ILE A 3 -29.58 48.60 7.37
N TYR A 4 -29.38 47.49 8.07
CA TYR A 4 -28.06 46.86 8.23
C TYR A 4 -27.58 46.33 6.87
N ILE A 5 -26.58 46.97 6.26
CA ILE A 5 -26.06 46.66 4.90
C ILE A 5 -24.84 45.72 4.93
N LYS A 6 -24.62 44.95 6.00
CA LYS A 6 -23.51 44.01 6.07
C LYS A 6 -24.02 42.64 6.45
N SER A 7 -24.05 41.73 5.47
CA SER A 7 -24.25 40.31 5.73
C SER A 7 -23.24 39.85 6.79
N PRO A 8 -23.65 38.98 7.73
CA PRO A 8 -22.72 38.35 8.66
C PRO A 8 -21.57 37.69 7.87
N PRO A 9 -20.34 37.68 8.41
CA PRO A 9 -19.26 36.91 7.81
C PRO A 9 -19.73 35.46 7.62
N PRO A 10 -19.44 34.82 6.49
CA PRO A 10 -19.74 33.41 6.31
C PRO A 10 -19.11 32.61 7.45
N ALA A 11 -19.87 31.66 8.01
CA ALA A 11 -19.35 30.75 9.02
C ALA A 11 -18.05 30.11 8.50
N PRO A 12 -16.99 30.03 9.32
CA PRO A 12 -15.75 29.40 8.89
C PRO A 12 -16.05 27.97 8.40
N PRO A 13 -15.43 27.52 7.30
CA PRO A 13 -15.64 26.18 6.81
C PRO A 13 -15.30 25.19 7.92
N GLN A 14 -16.25 24.32 8.26
CA GLN A 14 -16.02 23.25 9.21
C GLN A 14 -15.07 22.26 8.53
N ILE A 15 -13.77 22.38 8.83
CA ILE A 15 -12.77 21.42 8.37
C ILE A 15 -13.17 20.09 9.01
N PRO A 16 -13.38 19.01 8.23
CA PRO A 16 -13.67 17.71 8.80
C PRO A 16 -12.54 17.38 9.78
N GLU A 17 -12.87 17.08 11.03
CA GLU A 17 -11.93 16.43 11.94
C GLU A 17 -11.66 15.04 11.39
N ILE A 18 -10.66 14.95 10.52
CA ILE A 18 -10.13 13.68 10.07
C ILE A 18 -9.28 13.16 11.22
N ASP A 19 -9.76 12.13 11.92
CA ASP A 19 -8.92 11.35 12.81
C ASP A 19 -7.95 10.50 11.95
N PRO A 20 -6.65 10.84 11.91
CA PRO A 20 -5.69 10.08 11.11
C PRO A 20 -5.56 8.63 11.60
N LEU A 21 -5.84 8.34 12.88
CA LEU A 21 -5.84 6.99 13.43
C LEU A 21 -7.03 6.16 12.93
N ALA A 22 -8.16 6.81 12.66
CA ALA A 22 -9.31 6.15 12.06
C ALA A 22 -9.05 5.74 10.61
N ILE A 23 -8.17 6.43 9.88
CA ILE A 23 -7.80 6.12 8.48
C ILE A 23 -6.52 5.28 8.39
N ALA A 24 -5.63 5.38 9.37
CA ALA A 24 -4.41 4.59 9.44
C ALA A 24 -4.74 3.09 9.44
N GLY A 25 -4.10 2.34 8.54
CA GLY A 25 -4.35 0.91 8.38
C GLY A 25 -5.58 0.55 7.53
N LEU A 26 -6.59 1.41 7.35
CA LEU A 26 -7.77 1.10 6.51
C LEU A 26 -7.42 0.90 5.03
N PHE A 27 -6.42 1.62 4.52
CA PHE A 27 -5.92 1.47 3.15
C PHE A 27 -4.60 0.67 3.08
N GLY A 28 -4.08 0.21 4.22
CA GLY A 28 -2.71 -0.32 4.33
C GLY A 28 -1.62 0.71 3.98
N SER A 29 -1.96 1.98 3.75
CA SER A 29 -1.09 2.92 3.06
C SER A 29 0.13 3.37 3.88
N LEU A 30 0.00 3.60 5.19
CA LEU A 30 1.14 3.97 6.02
C LEU A 30 1.00 3.26 7.37
N PRO A 31 2.00 2.48 7.81
CA PRO A 31 1.94 1.82 9.10
C PRO A 31 1.90 2.87 10.22
N SER A 32 0.99 2.72 11.18
CA SER A 32 0.93 3.56 12.39
C SER A 32 2.03 3.23 13.42
N GLY A 33 3.18 2.72 12.95
CA GLY A 33 4.28 2.18 13.75
C GLY A 33 5.44 1.71 12.85
N PRO A 34 6.43 0.99 13.39
CA PRO A 34 7.53 0.45 12.59
C PRO A 34 7.00 -0.39 11.43
N MET A 35 7.53 -0.12 10.23
CA MET A 35 7.15 -0.86 9.03
C MET A 35 7.51 -2.33 9.19
N GLU A 36 6.51 -3.21 9.01
CA GLU A 36 6.70 -4.65 9.17
C GLU A 36 7.67 -5.20 8.12
N GLU A 37 8.40 -6.24 8.51
CA GLU A 37 9.37 -6.92 7.67
C GLU A 37 8.67 -7.97 6.79
N THR A 38 8.79 -7.85 5.47
CA THR A 38 8.28 -8.86 4.55
C THR A 38 9.12 -10.13 4.64
N LYS A 39 8.48 -11.29 4.78
CA LYS A 39 9.15 -12.60 4.82
C LYS A 39 9.08 -13.34 3.48
N ASN A 40 8.12 -12.97 2.63
CA ASN A 40 7.90 -13.52 1.30
C ASN A 40 7.01 -12.56 0.51
N PHE A 41 7.44 -12.16 -0.69
CA PHE A 41 6.70 -11.19 -1.49
C PHE A 41 5.34 -11.73 -1.97
N ASN A 42 5.14 -13.05 -2.11
CA ASN A 42 3.85 -13.63 -2.50
C ASN A 42 2.81 -13.61 -1.37
N THR A 43 3.24 -13.50 -0.11
CA THR A 43 2.37 -13.49 1.06
C THR A 43 2.57 -12.23 1.89
N ALA A 44 3.01 -11.13 1.25
CA ALA A 44 3.29 -9.88 1.94
C ALA A 44 2.04 -9.32 2.62
N LEU A 45 2.24 -8.54 3.69
CA LEU A 45 1.16 -7.75 4.29
C LEU A 45 0.64 -6.74 3.24
N MET A 46 -0.67 -6.59 3.18
CA MET A 46 -1.32 -5.49 2.46
C MET A 46 -0.83 -4.16 3.01
N GLY A 47 -0.47 -3.25 2.12
CA GLY A 47 0.17 -2.01 2.49
C GLY A 47 1.68 -2.01 2.30
N PHE A 48 2.36 -1.18 3.08
CA PHE A 48 3.81 -1.02 3.01
C PHE A 48 4.52 -1.95 4.00
N THR A 49 5.44 -2.75 3.49
CA THR A 49 6.40 -3.50 4.30
C THR A 49 7.82 -3.24 3.81
N ARG A 50 8.80 -3.36 4.70
CA ARG A 50 10.21 -3.24 4.36
C ARG A 50 10.80 -4.62 4.11
N CYS A 51 11.86 -4.67 3.34
CA CYS A 51 12.64 -5.87 3.12
C CYS A 51 14.11 -5.53 3.34
N THR A 52 14.74 -6.17 4.33
CA THR A 52 16.09 -5.87 4.80
C THR A 52 17.06 -7.06 4.64
N TYR A 53 16.59 -8.18 4.09
CA TYR A 53 17.37 -9.39 3.83
C TYR A 53 16.79 -10.20 2.66
N ALA A 54 17.49 -11.25 2.25
CA ALA A 54 17.07 -12.12 1.16
C ALA A 54 15.77 -12.86 1.47
N VAL A 55 14.73 -12.63 0.67
CA VAL A 55 13.42 -13.27 0.81
C VAL A 55 12.92 -13.86 -0.52
N PRO A 56 12.10 -14.93 -0.47
CA PRO A 56 11.54 -15.53 -1.67
C PRO A 56 10.65 -14.57 -2.45
N ASN A 57 10.61 -14.79 -3.77
CA ASN A 57 9.73 -14.10 -4.73
C ASN A 57 9.97 -12.58 -4.88
N ALA A 58 11.10 -12.08 -4.37
CA ALA A 58 11.60 -10.76 -4.71
C ALA A 58 11.95 -10.68 -6.22
N PRO A 59 11.94 -9.48 -6.83
CA PRO A 59 12.33 -9.31 -8.24
C PRO A 59 13.78 -9.67 -8.51
N ASP A 60 14.67 -9.35 -7.56
CA ASP A 60 16.07 -9.77 -7.57
C ASP A 60 16.39 -10.47 -6.24
N PRO A 61 16.66 -11.79 -6.25
CA PRO A 61 16.99 -12.52 -5.03
C PRO A 61 18.36 -12.13 -4.45
N LYS A 62 19.24 -11.47 -5.23
CA LYS A 62 20.54 -10.98 -4.77
C LYS A 62 20.46 -9.60 -4.12
N TRP A 63 19.45 -8.79 -4.48
CA TRP A 63 19.28 -7.42 -3.96
C TRP A 63 17.82 -7.09 -3.63
N PRO A 64 17.27 -7.64 -2.53
CA PRO A 64 15.88 -7.42 -2.16
C PRO A 64 15.69 -6.28 -1.14
N TRP A 65 16.70 -5.44 -0.92
CA TRP A 65 16.61 -4.34 0.05
C TRP A 65 15.73 -3.21 -0.46
N GLY A 66 14.68 -2.86 0.28
CA GLY A 66 13.77 -1.79 -0.09
C GLY A 66 12.42 -1.85 0.59
N THR A 67 11.42 -1.27 -0.06
CA THR A 67 10.04 -1.20 0.44
C THR A 67 9.09 -1.79 -0.60
N ILE A 68 8.23 -2.71 -0.19
CA ILE A 68 7.16 -3.26 -1.01
C ILE A 68 5.83 -2.64 -0.60
N TRP A 69 5.09 -2.13 -1.58
CA TRP A 69 3.70 -1.73 -1.45
C TRP A 69 2.81 -2.78 -2.10
N THR A 70 1.91 -3.37 -1.30
CA THR A 70 0.97 -4.41 -1.74
C THR A 70 -0.46 -3.88 -1.67
N ILE A 71 -1.23 -4.05 -2.74
CA ILE A 71 -2.63 -3.64 -2.85
C ILE A 71 -3.45 -4.84 -3.30
N SER A 72 -4.56 -5.13 -2.64
CA SER A 72 -5.56 -6.10 -3.09
C SER A 72 -6.90 -5.42 -3.34
N SER A 73 -7.62 -5.88 -4.36
CA SER A 73 -9.01 -5.51 -4.62
C SER A 73 -9.95 -5.86 -3.46
N LYS A 74 -9.57 -6.81 -2.60
CA LYS A 74 -10.31 -7.18 -1.38
C LYS A 74 -9.91 -6.36 -0.15
N GLY A 75 -8.96 -5.44 -0.29
CA GLY A 75 -8.48 -4.59 0.79
C GLY A 75 -7.78 -5.34 1.92
N VAL A 76 -7.71 -4.69 3.08
CA VAL A 76 -6.97 -5.10 4.27
C VAL A 76 -7.79 -5.92 5.27
N GLY A 77 -9.06 -6.19 4.98
CA GLY A 77 -9.98 -6.86 5.89
C GLY A 77 -10.44 -6.00 7.07
N PRO A 78 -11.31 -6.55 7.96
CA PRO A 78 -11.97 -5.80 9.02
C PRO A 78 -11.03 -5.32 10.13
N THR A 79 -9.83 -5.90 10.24
CA THR A 79 -8.82 -5.58 11.26
C THR A 79 -7.79 -4.56 10.78
N GLY A 80 -7.87 -4.09 9.54
CA GLY A 80 -6.86 -3.20 8.95
C GLY A 80 -5.52 -3.89 8.66
N LYS A 81 -5.42 -5.21 8.86
CA LYS A 81 -4.21 -6.01 8.65
C LYS A 81 -4.56 -7.35 8.02
N ARG A 82 -4.14 -7.53 6.76
CA ARG A 82 -4.32 -8.78 6.02
C ARG A 82 -3.07 -9.08 5.20
N HIS A 83 -2.63 -10.32 5.24
CA HIS A 83 -1.59 -10.82 4.35
C HIS A 83 -2.23 -11.37 3.07
N ILE A 84 -1.48 -11.33 1.96
CA ILE A 84 -1.89 -12.06 0.77
C ILE A 84 -1.92 -13.56 1.10
N PRO A 85 -3.03 -14.27 0.85
CA PRO A 85 -3.07 -15.72 1.05
C PRO A 85 -2.16 -16.42 0.03
N ALA A 86 -1.62 -17.59 0.40
CA ALA A 86 -0.76 -18.37 -0.49
C ALA A 86 -1.47 -18.76 -1.80
N VAL A 87 -2.78 -18.96 -1.72
CA VAL A 87 -3.69 -19.12 -2.86
C VAL A 87 -4.62 -17.94 -2.88
N LEU A 88 -4.60 -17.17 -3.98
CA LEU A 88 -5.44 -15.99 -4.15
C LEU A 88 -6.92 -16.36 -4.11
N GLU A 89 -7.72 -15.57 -3.41
CA GLU A 89 -9.14 -15.86 -3.28
C GLU A 89 -9.89 -15.59 -4.60
N PRO A 90 -11.00 -16.30 -4.88
CA PRO A 90 -11.82 -16.01 -6.06
C PRO A 90 -12.19 -14.53 -6.17
N GLY A 91 -12.00 -13.96 -7.37
CA GLY A 91 -12.24 -12.54 -7.66
C GLY A 91 -11.15 -11.57 -7.17
N GLU A 92 -10.10 -12.07 -6.51
CA GLU A 92 -9.02 -11.22 -6.00
C GLU A 92 -8.03 -10.83 -7.11
N VAL A 93 -7.70 -9.53 -7.15
CA VAL A 93 -6.65 -8.97 -7.99
C VAL A 93 -5.71 -8.22 -7.07
N ILE A 94 -4.42 -8.46 -7.25
CA ILE A 94 -3.35 -7.92 -6.41
C ILE A 94 -2.37 -7.17 -7.28
N TYR A 95 -1.88 -6.07 -6.77
CA TYR A 95 -0.81 -5.28 -7.37
C TYR A 95 0.29 -5.06 -6.34
N GLN A 96 1.53 -5.22 -6.78
CA GLN A 96 2.70 -4.93 -5.97
C GLN A 96 3.64 -3.99 -6.69
N VAL A 97 4.17 -3.03 -5.93
CA VAL A 97 5.27 -2.15 -6.33
C VAL A 97 6.40 -2.34 -5.35
N PHE A 98 7.61 -2.55 -5.85
CA PHE A 98 8.81 -2.65 -5.03
C PHE A 98 9.76 -1.52 -5.36
N TYR A 99 10.03 -0.69 -4.37
CA TYR A 99 11.00 0.40 -4.40
C TYR A 99 12.31 -0.13 -3.82
N ALA A 100 13.23 -0.51 -4.70
CA ALA A 100 14.51 -1.05 -4.30
C ALA A 100 15.49 0.08 -3.94
N THR A 101 16.42 -0.24 -3.03
CA THR A 101 17.49 0.69 -2.58
C THR A 101 18.53 1.00 -3.65
N ASN A 102 18.58 0.24 -4.75
CA ASN A 102 19.44 0.49 -5.90
C ASN A 102 18.76 1.36 -6.98
N ASN A 103 17.85 2.26 -6.57
CA ASN A 103 17.07 3.13 -7.44
C ASN A 103 16.16 2.42 -8.46
N ALA A 104 16.02 1.09 -8.39
CA ALA A 104 15.13 0.36 -9.27
C ALA A 104 13.70 0.32 -8.70
N VAL A 105 12.72 0.43 -9.60
CA VAL A 105 11.30 0.25 -9.28
C VAL A 105 10.79 -0.95 -10.07
N TYR A 106 10.21 -1.91 -9.37
CA TYR A 106 9.59 -3.07 -9.96
C TYR A 106 8.09 -3.08 -9.68
N SER A 107 7.30 -3.69 -10.57
CA SER A 107 5.91 -3.97 -10.29
C SER A 107 5.49 -5.33 -10.82
N ARG A 108 4.48 -5.94 -10.20
CA ARG A 108 3.80 -7.12 -10.74
C ARG A 108 2.34 -7.13 -10.33
N GLY A 109 1.55 -7.91 -11.06
CA GLY A 109 0.18 -8.22 -10.70
C GLY A 109 0.04 -9.68 -10.28
N GLY A 110 -0.94 -9.98 -9.44
CA GLY A 110 -1.46 -11.31 -9.19
C GLY A 110 -2.96 -11.32 -9.48
N ILE A 111 -3.45 -12.35 -10.15
CA ILE A 111 -4.87 -12.52 -10.44
C ILE A 111 -5.27 -13.91 -9.96
N TRP A 112 -6.38 -14.03 -9.25
CA TRP A 112 -6.84 -15.32 -8.72
C TRP A 112 -6.87 -16.45 -9.76
N LEU A 113 -7.23 -16.10 -11.00
CA LEU A 113 -7.35 -17.05 -12.11
C LEU A 113 -6.01 -17.53 -12.66
N THR A 114 -4.99 -16.66 -12.69
CA THR A 114 -3.71 -16.92 -13.38
C THR A 114 -2.51 -16.97 -12.43
N GLY A 115 -2.72 -16.72 -11.14
CA GLY A 115 -1.66 -16.57 -10.15
C GLY A 115 -0.84 -15.28 -10.34
N TRP A 116 0.40 -15.33 -9.87
CA TRP A 116 1.34 -14.21 -9.95
C TRP A 116 1.94 -14.06 -11.35
N GLY A 117 1.87 -12.85 -11.89
CA GLY A 117 2.69 -12.44 -13.01
C GLY A 117 4.14 -12.23 -12.60
N GLY A 118 5.05 -12.29 -13.57
CA GLY A 118 6.45 -11.96 -13.37
C GLY A 118 6.66 -10.48 -13.04
N TRP A 119 7.74 -10.19 -12.31
CA TRP A 119 8.16 -8.82 -12.05
C TRP A 119 8.54 -8.10 -13.34
N LYS A 120 8.15 -6.83 -13.44
CA LYS A 120 8.53 -5.91 -14.51
C LYS A 120 9.29 -4.74 -13.90
N ALA A 121 10.52 -4.51 -14.37
CA ALA A 121 11.23 -3.27 -14.09
C ALA A 121 10.46 -2.11 -14.74
N ARG A 122 10.17 -1.07 -13.96
CA ARG A 122 9.52 0.17 -14.40
C ARG A 122 10.55 1.27 -14.58
N TRP A 123 11.52 1.29 -13.68
CA TRP A 123 12.67 2.19 -13.67
C TRP A 123 13.87 1.39 -13.19
N ALA A 124 14.99 1.51 -13.90
CA ALA A 124 16.29 0.99 -13.49
C ALA A 124 17.32 1.99 -13.99
N GLU A 125 18.33 2.33 -13.19
CA GLU A 125 19.48 3.09 -13.70
C GLU A 125 20.16 2.28 -14.81
N SER A 126 20.40 2.97 -15.92
CA SER A 126 21.15 2.49 -17.09
C SER A 126 22.64 2.35 -16.78
#